data_AF-A0A5C9DYG8-F1
#
_entry.id   AF-A0A5C9DYG8-F1
#
_cell.length_a   1.000
_cell.length_b   1.000
_cell.length_c   1.000
_cell.angle_alpha   90.00
_cell.angle_beta   90.00
_cell.angle_gamma   90.00
#
_symmetry.space_group_name_H-M   'P 1'
#
loop_
_entity.id
_entity.type
_entity.pdbx_description
1 polymer ?
#
loop_
_entity_poly.entity_id
_entity_poly.type
_entity_poly.pdbx_seq_one_letter_code
_entity_poly.pdbx_strand_id
1 'polypeptide(L)'
;MNISIGSTKLTDLLRVIPIFGLLLYYIGGLIVSLDVSNNIVFVLQVVLFSLLLVVGLFIYHRIAVMIGSVLAIIGTAGPIAQLLLTLLDGWVGASALGGILVLIADILFVITLFAWAKQNDLEA
;
A
#
# COMPACT_ATOMS: atom_id res chain seq x y z
N MET A 1 -30.12 10.62 23.72
CA MET A 1 -28.78 9.98 23.80
C MET A 1 -28.25 9.91 22.38
N ASN A 2 -27.41 10.88 21.99
CA ASN A 2 -26.96 11.03 20.61
C ASN A 2 -25.83 10.02 20.37
N ILE A 3 -26.06 9.03 19.51
CA ILE A 3 -25.09 7.95 19.25
C ILE A 3 -23.98 8.52 18.35
N SER A 4 -22.98 9.11 18.99
CA SER A 4 -21.71 9.60 18.39
C SER A 4 -20.76 8.46 17.96
N ILE A 5 -21.28 7.26 17.64
CA ILE A 5 -20.47 6.04 17.44
C ILE A 5 -19.91 5.94 16.00
N GLY A 6 -20.29 6.82 15.08
CA GLY A 6 -19.91 6.75 13.66
C GLY A 6 -18.56 7.39 13.29
N SER A 7 -18.24 8.58 13.82
CA SER A 7 -17.11 9.37 13.29
C SER A 7 -15.74 8.94 13.82
N THR A 8 -15.65 8.57 15.10
CA THR A 8 -14.40 8.12 15.74
C THR A 8 -13.91 6.79 15.19
N LYS A 9 -14.83 5.83 14.97
CA LYS A 9 -14.46 4.52 14.41
C LYS A 9 -13.94 4.61 12.98
N LEU A 10 -14.48 5.52 12.17
CA LEU A 10 -14.04 5.71 10.78
C LEU A 10 -12.64 6.32 10.73
N THR A 11 -12.36 7.32 11.57
CA THR A 11 -11.03 7.96 11.64
C THR A 11 -9.94 7.02 12.14
N ASP A 12 -10.25 6.15 13.11
CA ASP A 12 -9.32 5.11 13.55
C ASP A 12 -9.06 4.08 12.43
N LEU A 13 -10.10 3.67 11.70
CA LEU A 13 -9.97 2.74 10.56
C LEU A 13 -9.09 3.33 9.43
N LEU A 14 -9.25 4.63 9.15
CA LEU A 14 -8.49 5.38 8.15
C LEU A 14 -6.99 5.46 8.44
N ARG A 15 -6.57 5.29 9.70
CA ARG A 15 -5.16 5.18 10.10
C ARG A 15 -4.65 3.76 9.92
N VAL A 16 -5.46 2.77 10.28
CA VAL A 16 -5.03 1.38 10.39
C VAL A 16 -4.85 0.74 9.00
N ILE A 17 -5.77 0.97 8.07
CA ILE A 17 -5.75 0.39 6.72
C ILE A 17 -4.43 0.66 5.98
N PRO A 18 -3.97 1.93 5.84
CA PRO A 18 -2.71 2.20 5.13
C PRO A 18 -1.47 1.68 5.84
N ILE A 19 -1.49 1.51 7.18
CA ILE A 19 -0.39 0.89 7.92
C ILE A 19 -0.30 -0.61 7.59
N PHE A 20 -1.44 -1.31 7.55
CA PHE A 20 -1.45 -2.71 7.11
C PHE A 20 -1.05 -2.84 5.64
N GLY A 21 -1.50 -1.91 4.78
CA GLY A 21 -1.03 -1.81 3.39
C GLY A 21 0.49 -1.68 3.31
N LEU A 22 1.09 -0.75 4.07
CA LEU A 22 2.53 -0.58 4.16
C LEU A 22 3.25 -1.85 4.61
N LEU A 23 2.74 -2.53 5.63
CA LEU A 23 3.34 -3.77 6.13
C LEU A 23 3.37 -4.86 5.04
N LEU A 24 2.23 -5.08 4.35
CA LEU A 24 2.15 -6.06 3.27
C LEU A 24 3.00 -5.66 2.06
N TYR A 25 3.06 -4.37 1.74
CA TYR A 25 3.92 -3.82 0.69
C TYR A 25 5.40 -4.11 0.98
N TYR A 26 5.84 -3.88 2.22
CA TYR A 26 7.22 -4.17 2.63
C TYR A 26 7.52 -5.67 2.62
N ILE A 27 6.68 -6.50 3.23
CA ILE A 27 6.91 -7.96 3.29
C ILE A 27 6.90 -8.54 1.87
N GLY A 28 5.89 -8.20 1.07
CA GLY A 28 5.79 -8.67 -0.30
C GLY A 28 6.93 -8.18 -1.19
N GLY A 29 7.29 -6.90 -1.07
CA GLY A 29 8.44 -6.32 -1.77
C GLY A 29 9.75 -7.01 -1.39
N LEU A 30 10.00 -7.24 -0.10
CA LEU A 30 11.21 -7.96 0.36
C LEU A 30 11.27 -9.38 -0.20
N ILE A 31 10.15 -10.10 -0.26
CA ILE A 31 10.11 -11.44 -0.86
C ILE A 31 10.43 -11.37 -2.35
N VAL A 32 9.80 -10.46 -3.10
CA VAL A 32 10.08 -10.27 -4.54
C VAL A 32 11.53 -9.88 -4.77
N SER A 33 12.12 -9.09 -3.89
CA SER A 33 13.52 -8.64 -4.00
C SER A 33 14.54 -9.78 -4.01
N LEU A 34 14.18 -10.95 -3.47
CA LEU A 34 15.05 -12.14 -3.50
C LEU A 34 15.25 -12.69 -4.92
N ASP A 35 14.27 -12.47 -5.81
CA ASP A 35 14.29 -12.93 -7.20
C ASP A 35 14.74 -11.83 -8.18
N VAL A 36 15.06 -10.62 -7.70
CA VAL A 36 15.47 -9.48 -8.53
C VAL A 36 16.99 -9.33 -8.54
N SER A 37 17.59 -9.30 -9.74
CA SER A 37 19.05 -9.21 -9.91
C SER A 37 19.68 -7.96 -9.30
N ASN A 38 18.95 -6.85 -9.27
CA ASN A 38 19.37 -5.59 -8.65
C ASN A 38 18.52 -5.26 -7.42
N ASN A 39 18.56 -6.17 -6.45
CA ASN A 39 17.76 -6.11 -5.22
C ASN A 39 17.95 -4.81 -4.42
N ILE A 40 19.16 -4.22 -4.38
CA ILE A 40 19.43 -2.98 -3.65
C ILE A 40 18.60 -1.82 -4.19
N VAL A 41 18.57 -1.63 -5.52
CA VAL A 41 17.80 -0.55 -6.15
C VAL A 41 16.30 -0.74 -5.90
N PHE A 42 15.84 -1.99 -5.98
CA PHE A 42 14.45 -2.33 -5.71
C PHE A 42 14.04 -2.04 -4.25
N VAL A 43 14.84 -2.49 -3.28
CA VAL A 43 14.59 -2.22 -1.86
C VAL A 43 14.62 -0.72 -1.57
N LEU A 44 15.55 0.02 -2.18
CA LEU A 44 15.63 1.47 -2.03
C LEU A 44 14.39 2.16 -2.58
N GLN A 45 13.83 1.69 -3.71
CA GLN A 45 12.57 2.19 -4.26
C GLN A 45 11.38 1.93 -3.32
N VAL A 46 11.26 0.71 -2.78
CA VAL A 46 10.23 0.35 -1.79
C VAL A 46 10.30 1.26 -0.56
N VAL A 47 11.51 1.53 -0.07
CA VAL A 47 11.73 2.41 1.08
C VAL A 47 11.40 3.86 0.75
N LEU A 48 11.88 4.38 -0.38
CA LEU A 48 11.65 5.78 -0.76
C LEU A 48 10.17 6.09 -1.03
N PHE A 49 9.45 5.18 -1.68
CA PHE A 49 8.04 5.40 -2.01
C PHE A 49 7.11 5.23 -0.80
N SER A 50 7.54 4.51 0.24
CA SER A 50 6.82 4.43 1.49
C SER A 50 7.08 5.61 2.44
N LEU A 51 8.21 6.32 2.33
CA LEU A 51 8.52 7.47 3.20
C LEU A 51 7.44 8.54 3.18
N LEU A 52 6.95 8.92 2.00
CA LEU A 52 5.93 9.97 1.90
C LEU A 52 4.62 9.54 2.58
N LEU A 53 4.23 8.27 2.41
CA LEU A 53 3.05 7.70 3.04
C LEU A 53 3.21 7.66 4.57
N VAL A 54 4.36 7.21 5.07
CA VAL A 54 4.68 7.17 6.51
C VAL A 54 4.66 8.57 7.12
N VAL A 55 5.31 9.54 6.46
CA VAL A 55 5.30 10.94 6.90
C VAL A 55 3.87 11.47 6.92
N GLY A 56 3.11 11.28 5.84
CA GLY A 56 1.72 11.71 5.74
C GLY A 56 0.83 11.13 6.85
N LEU A 57 1.03 9.87 7.20
CA LEU A 57 0.34 9.22 8.33
C LEU A 57 0.76 9.81 9.68
N PHE A 58 2.05 10.07 9.86
CA PHE A 58 2.59 10.63 11.11
C PHE A 58 2.05 12.05 11.40
N ILE A 59 2.04 12.92 10.39
CA ILE A 59 1.51 14.30 10.54
C ILE A 59 -0.01 14.38 10.34
N TYR A 60 -0.67 13.24 10.09
CA TYR A 60 -2.09 13.14 9.80
C TYR A 60 -2.55 14.05 8.63
N HIS A 61 -1.68 14.25 7.64
CA HIS A 61 -1.94 15.12 6.51
C HIS A 61 -2.49 14.33 5.32
N ARG A 62 -3.80 14.47 5.09
CA ARG A 62 -4.59 13.67 4.14
C ARG A 62 -3.99 13.60 2.75
N ILE A 63 -3.58 14.76 2.21
CA ILE A 63 -3.01 14.86 0.86
C ILE A 63 -1.70 14.09 0.77
N ALA A 64 -0.87 14.13 1.82
CA ALA A 64 0.40 13.43 1.83
C ALA A 64 0.19 11.91 1.89
N VAL A 65 -0.81 11.45 2.66
CA VAL A 65 -1.24 10.04 2.67
C VAL A 65 -1.72 9.62 1.28
N MET A 66 -2.58 10.41 0.63
CA MET A 66 -3.10 10.05 -0.70
C MET A 66 -1.98 9.99 -1.75
N ILE A 67 -1.11 11.00 -1.81
CA ILE A 67 0.01 10.99 -2.76
C ILE A 67 0.97 9.82 -2.45
N GLY A 68 1.26 9.58 -1.18
CA GLY A 68 2.09 8.45 -0.75
C GLY A 68 1.51 7.10 -1.16
N SER A 69 0.20 6.90 -1.01
CA SER A 69 -0.49 5.69 -1.45
C SER A 69 -0.41 5.49 -2.96
N VAL A 70 -0.57 6.57 -3.74
CA VAL A 70 -0.43 6.52 -5.21
C VAL A 70 1.00 6.16 -5.62
N LEU A 71 2.01 6.77 -4.99
CA LEU A 71 3.41 6.45 -5.26
C LEU A 71 3.75 5.00 -4.90
N ALA A 72 3.21 4.51 -3.78
CA ALA A 72 3.38 3.11 -3.39
C ALA A 72 2.81 2.16 -4.46
N ILE A 73 1.58 2.42 -4.94
CA ILE A 73 0.94 1.65 -6.03
C ILE A 73 1.75 1.73 -7.33
N ILE A 74 2.27 2.89 -7.71
CA ILE A 74 3.12 2.99 -8.90
C ILE A 74 4.41 2.17 -8.70
N GLY A 75 4.94 2.16 -7.48
CA GLY A 75 6.09 1.36 -7.09
C GLY A 75 5.91 -0.15 -7.22
N THR A 76 4.67 -0.65 -7.17
CA THR A 76 4.37 -2.09 -7.27
C THR A 76 4.28 -2.59 -8.71
N ALA A 77 4.32 -1.72 -9.71
CA ALA A 77 4.15 -2.11 -11.11
C ALA A 77 5.08 -3.27 -11.54
N GLY A 78 6.33 -3.26 -11.08
CA GLY A 78 7.29 -4.36 -11.31
C GLY A 78 6.85 -5.68 -10.67
N PRO A 79 6.70 -5.75 -9.34
CA PRO A 79 6.17 -6.92 -8.64
C PRO A 79 4.87 -7.48 -9.21
N ILE A 80 3.93 -6.61 -9.60
CA ILE A 80 2.65 -7.00 -10.18
C ILE A 80 2.85 -7.59 -11.58
N ALA A 81 3.69 -6.99 -12.43
CA ALA A 81 4.02 -7.55 -13.73
C ALA A 81 4.68 -8.94 -13.60
N GLN A 82 5.61 -9.09 -12.65
CA GLN A 82 6.26 -10.37 -12.38
C GLN A 82 5.26 -11.42 -11.88
N LEU A 83 4.32 -11.05 -11.01
CA LEU A 83 3.23 -11.92 -10.58
C LEU A 83 2.40 -12.42 -11.77
N LEU A 84 1.98 -11.52 -12.66
CA LEU A 84 1.17 -11.88 -13.82
C LEU A 84 1.90 -12.86 -14.76
N LEU A 85 3.20 -12.64 -15.00
CA LEU A 85 4.02 -13.56 -15.78
C LEU A 85 4.13 -14.93 -15.11
N THR A 86 4.37 -14.94 -13.80
CA THR A 86 4.51 -16.19 -13.02
C THR A 86 3.22 -17.01 -13.02
N LEU A 87 2.06 -16.34 -12.96
CA LEU A 87 0.74 -16.97 -13.08
C LEU A 87 0.48 -17.54 -14.48
N LEU A 88 0.96 -16.88 -15.53
CA LEU A 88 0.87 -17.38 -16.92
C LEU A 88 1.72 -18.62 -17.14
N ASP A 89 2.91 -18.66 -16.53
CA ASP A 89 3.85 -19.79 -16.63
C ASP A 89 3.47 -20.98 -15.72
N GLY A 90 2.43 -20.84 -14.89
CA GLY A 90 1.90 -21.89 -14.01
C GLY A 90 2.84 -22.27 -12.86
N TRP A 91 3.87 -21.46 -12.58
CA TRP A 91 4.79 -21.65 -11.47
C TRP A 91 4.32 -20.89 -10.24
N VAL A 92 4.45 -21.49 -9.06
CA VAL A 92 4.17 -20.81 -7.78
C VAL A 92 5.45 -20.81 -6.97
N GLY A 93 6.22 -19.73 -7.12
CA GLY A 93 7.47 -19.48 -6.40
C GLY A 93 7.36 -18.40 -5.33
N ALA A 94 8.48 -18.06 -4.68
CA ALA A 94 8.55 -17.00 -3.67
C ALA A 94 8.10 -15.64 -4.26
N SER A 95 8.56 -15.29 -5.47
CA SER A 95 8.07 -14.12 -6.21
C SER A 95 6.56 -14.05 -6.39
N ALA A 96 5.88 -15.18 -6.63
CA ALA A 96 4.42 -15.20 -6.74
C ALA A 96 3.75 -14.85 -5.40
N LEU A 97 4.24 -15.44 -4.29
CA LEU A 97 3.74 -15.12 -2.96
C LEU A 97 3.98 -13.64 -2.62
N GLY A 98 5.18 -13.14 -2.88
CA GLY A 98 5.53 -11.73 -2.68
C GLY A 98 4.63 -10.81 -3.51
N GLY A 99 4.43 -11.12 -4.79
CA GLY A 99 3.53 -10.40 -5.67
C GLY A 99 2.08 -10.37 -5.18
N ILE A 100 1.55 -11.48 -4.65
CA ILE A 100 0.20 -11.53 -4.07
C ILE A 100 0.09 -10.60 -2.85
N LEU A 101 1.09 -10.61 -1.96
CA LEU A 101 1.09 -9.72 -0.80
C LEU A 101 1.12 -8.25 -1.21
N VAL A 102 1.92 -7.93 -2.24
CA VAL A 102 1.98 -6.59 -2.83
C VAL A 102 0.62 -6.20 -3.46
N LEU A 103 -0.04 -7.12 -4.17
CA LEU A 103 -1.38 -6.88 -4.73
C LEU A 103 -2.41 -6.60 -3.64
N ILE A 104 -2.38 -7.35 -2.52
CA ILE A 104 -3.26 -7.08 -1.38
C ILE A 104 -2.95 -5.71 -0.78
N ALA A 105 -1.66 -5.32 -0.68
CA ALA A 105 -1.27 -3.99 -0.24
C ALA A 105 -1.86 -2.89 -1.14
N ASP A 106 -1.83 -3.07 -2.46
CA ASP A 106 -2.42 -2.13 -3.42
C ASP A 106 -3.92 -1.97 -3.22
N ILE A 107 -4.64 -3.07 -2.95
CA ILE A 107 -6.07 -3.01 -2.63
C ILE A 107 -6.30 -2.16 -1.37
N LEU A 108 -5.48 -2.32 -0.32
CA LEU A 108 -5.58 -1.51 0.89
C LEU A 108 -5.24 -0.03 0.65
N PHE A 109 -4.26 0.27 -0.21
CA PHE A 109 -3.95 1.64 -0.61
C PHE A 109 -5.09 2.28 -1.41
N VAL A 110 -5.72 1.53 -2.32
CA VAL A 110 -6.90 2.00 -3.06
C VAL A 110 -8.07 2.26 -2.11
N ILE A 111 -8.34 1.37 -1.16
CA ILE A 111 -9.36 1.59 -0.12
C ILE A 111 -9.05 2.84 0.69
N THR A 112 -7.77 3.06 1.04
CA THR A 112 -7.32 4.27 1.74
C THR A 112 -7.66 5.52 0.92
N LEU A 113 -7.33 5.53 -0.38
CA LEU A 113 -7.64 6.66 -1.26
C LEU A 113 -9.14 6.98 -1.29
N PHE A 114 -9.99 5.97 -1.48
CA PHE A 114 -11.44 6.15 -1.51
C PHE A 114 -12.00 6.65 -0.17
N ALA A 115 -11.53 6.09 0.93
CA ALA A 115 -12.04 6.42 2.25
C ALA A 115 -11.67 7.85 2.67
N TRP A 116 -10.45 8.31 2.35
CA TRP A 116 -10.02 9.70 2.57
C TRP A 116 -10.66 10.69 1.60
N ALA A 117 -10.87 10.31 0.33
CA ALA A 117 -11.59 11.14 -0.65
C ALA A 117 -13.03 11.39 -0.20
N LYS A 118 -13.74 10.33 0.21
CA LYS A 118 -15.11 10.43 0.73
C LYS A 118 -15.20 11.29 1.99
N GLN A 119 -14.19 11.25 2.87
CA GLN A 119 -14.17 12.14 4.04
C GLN A 119 -14.07 13.61 3.64
N ASN A 120 -13.32 13.95 2.58
CA ASN A 120 -13.23 15.33 2.11
C ASN A 120 -14.56 15.83 1.54
N ASP A 121 -15.29 15.00 0.80
CA ASP A 121 -16.62 15.36 0.28
C ASP A 121 -17.66 15.62 1.39
N LEU A 122 -17.47 15.02 2.58
CA LEU A 122 -18.35 15.22 3.74
C LEU A 122 -17.99 16.48 4.56
N GLU A 123 -16.80 17.02 4.36
CA GLU A 123 -16.30 18.20 5.08
C GLU A 123 -16.31 19.49 4.23
N ALA A 124 -16.60 19.38 2.93
CA ALA A 124 -16.77 20.49 1.97
C ALA A 124 -18.22 20.99 1.91
#